data_AF-A0A4P5Y043-F1
#
_entry.id   AF-A0A4P5Y043-F1
#
_cell.length_a   1.000
_cell.length_b   1.000
_cell.length_c   1.000
_cell.angle_alpha   90.00
_cell.angle_beta   90.00
_cell.angle_gamma   90.00
#
_symmetry.space_group_name_H-M   'P 1'
#
loop_
_entity.id
_entity.type
_entity.pdbx_description
1 polymer ?
#
loop_
_entity_poly.entity_id
_entity_poly.type
_entity_poly.pdbx_seq_one_letter_code
_entity_poly.pdbx_strand_id
1 'polypeptide(L)' 'MTFQEDQSRLREGHAATNFSLVRRAALSLLKNDHTKKLGVKNKRLNAAWDDEYLLQVLFNS' A
#
# COMPACT_ATOMS: atom_id res chain seq x y z
N MET A 1 -11.71 -3.92 -4.91
CA MET A 1 -11.39 -2.48 -4.89
C MET A 1 -10.50 -2.18 -3.67
N THR A 2 -9.20 -1.91 -3.86
CA THR A 2 -8.19 -2.03 -2.78
C THR A 2 -7.88 -0.72 -2.05
N PHE A 3 -8.05 0.45 -2.67
CA PHE A 3 -7.82 1.75 -2.01
C PHE A 3 -8.93 2.79 -2.26
N GLN A 4 -10.14 2.38 -2.65
CA GLN A 4 -11.32 3.26 -2.75
C GLN A 4 -11.05 4.60 -3.49
N GLU A 5 -10.44 4.50 -4.67
CA GLU A 5 -10.04 5.64 -5.55
C GLU A 5 -11.17 6.65 -5.79
N ASP A 6 -12.42 6.18 -5.82
CA ASP A 6 -13.59 6.98 -6.17
C ASP A 6 -13.98 8.02 -5.09
N GLN A 7 -13.46 7.89 -3.86
CA GLN A 7 -13.77 8.82 -2.77
C GLN A 7 -12.73 9.94 -2.59
N SER A 8 -11.60 9.90 -3.29
CA SER A 8 -10.58 10.92 -3.10
C SER A 8 -10.81 12.11 -4.04
N ARG A 9 -11.15 13.27 -3.46
CA ARG A 9 -11.20 14.58 -4.14
C ARG A 9 -9.80 15.10 -4.53
N LEU A 10 -8.88 14.23 -4.96
CA LEU A 10 -7.56 14.58 -5.49
C LEU A 10 -7.71 15.05 -6.95
N ARG A 11 -8.39 16.19 -7.17
CA ARG A 11 -8.58 16.80 -8.51
C ARG A 11 -7.77 18.09 -8.74
N GLU A 12 -6.79 18.40 -7.89
CA GLU A 12 -5.83 19.48 -8.14
C GLU A 12 -4.44 18.92 -8.53
N GLY A 13 -3.98 19.30 -9.73
CA GLY A 13 -2.60 19.09 -10.20
C GLY A 13 -2.18 17.63 -10.46
N HIS A 14 -0.90 17.33 -10.27
CA HIS A 14 -0.29 16.00 -10.46
C HIS A 14 -0.60 15.00 -9.34
N ALA A 15 -1.43 15.38 -8.35
CA ALA A 15 -1.63 14.61 -7.14
C ALA A 15 -2.26 13.24 -7.41
N ALA A 16 -3.20 13.13 -8.36
CA ALA A 16 -3.79 11.86 -8.78
C ALA A 16 -2.76 10.90 -9.41
N THR A 17 -1.86 11.43 -10.24
CA THR A 17 -0.79 10.65 -10.89
C THR A 17 0.26 10.20 -9.87
N ASN A 18 0.69 11.12 -8.99
CA ASN A 18 1.64 10.83 -7.93
C ASN A 18 1.08 9.77 -6.96
N PHE A 19 -0.18 9.89 -6.58
CA PHE A 19 -0.84 8.92 -5.71
C PHE A 19 -1.00 7.56 -6.39
N SER A 20 -1.30 7.53 -7.69
CA SER A 20 -1.35 6.30 -8.48
C SER A 20 0.01 5.57 -8.49
N LEU A 21 1.12 6.32 -8.58
CA LEU A 21 2.47 5.78 -8.54
C LEU A 21 2.77 5.17 -7.15
N VAL A 22 2.50 5.92 -6.08
CA VAL A 22 2.68 5.45 -4.69
C VAL A 22 1.86 4.19 -4.43
N ARG A 23 0.61 4.16 -4.89
CA ARG A 23 -0.27 3.01 -4.73
C ARG A 23 0.25 1.78 -5.48
N ARG A 24 0.77 1.96 -6.69
CA ARG A 24 1.41 0.87 -7.44
C ARG A 24 2.64 0.35 -6.72
N ALA A 25 3.50 1.24 -6.22
CA ALA A 25 4.69 0.86 -5.45
C ALA A 25 4.32 0.06 -4.19
N ALA A 26 3.38 0.57 -3.38
CA ALA A 26 2.89 -0.11 -2.18
C ALA A 26 2.27 -1.49 -2.50
N LEU A 27 1.51 -1.60 -3.60
CA LEU A 27 0.92 -2.87 -4.03
C LEU A 27 2.00 -3.88 -4.42
N SER A 28 3.05 -3.46 -5.12
CA SER A 28 4.18 -4.32 -5.49
C SER A 28 4.94 -4.82 -4.26
N LEU A 29 5.23 -3.93 -3.30
CA LEU A 29 5.88 -4.30 -2.04
C LEU A 29 5.06 -5.34 -1.26
N LEU A 30 3.76 -5.10 -1.08
CA LEU A 30 2.87 -6.03 -0.36
C LEU A 30 2.71 -7.39 -1.06
N LYS A 31 2.83 -7.44 -2.39
CA LYS A 31 2.78 -8.69 -3.17
C LYS A 31 4.10 -9.47 -3.09
N ASN A 32 5.22 -8.77 -3.04
CA ASN A 32 6.56 -9.37 -2.95
C ASN A 32 6.95 -9.74 -1.52
N ASP A 33 6.26 -9.19 -0.52
CA ASP A 33 6.39 -9.68 0.85
C ASP A 33 5.97 -11.15 0.94
N HIS A 34 6.85 -12.02 1.44
CA HIS A 34 6.58 -13.45 1.64
C HIS A 34 6.56 -13.86 3.12
N THR A 35 6.72 -12.89 4.03
CA THR A 35 6.84 -13.13 5.48
C THR A 35 5.53 -13.63 6.08
N LYS A 36 4.39 -13.05 5.66
CA LYS A 36 3.04 -13.45 6.09
C LYS A 36 2.27 -14.04 4.91
N LYS A 37 1.70 -15.25 5.08
CA LYS A 37 0.79 -15.90 4.09
C LYS A 37 -0.62 -15.31 4.16
N LEU A 38 -0.73 -14.00 3.97
CA LEU A 38 -1.99 -13.25 4.00
C LEU A 38 -2.31 -12.67 2.62
N GLY A 39 -3.59 -12.51 2.31
CA GLY A 39 -4.00 -11.76 1.13
C GLY A 39 -3.58 -10.28 1.23
N VAL A 40 -3.32 -9.65 0.08
CA VAL A 40 -2.82 -8.26 -0.02
C VAL A 40 -3.66 -7.26 0.80
N LYS A 41 -4.99 -7.45 0.86
CA LYS A 41 -5.88 -6.60 1.69
C LYS A 41 -5.52 -6.69 3.17
N ASN A 42 -5.30 -7.89 3.69
CA ASN A 42 -4.98 -8.11 5.10
C ASN A 42 -3.55 -7.69 5.41
N LYS A 43 -2.61 -7.85 4.48
CA LYS A 43 -1.26 -7.30 4.63
C LYS A 43 -1.27 -5.78 4.73
N ARG A 44 -2.03 -5.11 3.86
CA ARG A 44 -2.21 -3.65 3.93
C ARG A 44 -2.80 -3.20 5.26
N LEU A 45 -3.78 -3.93 5.78
CA LEU A 45 -4.34 -3.64 7.10
C LEU A 45 -3.29 -3.86 8.18
N ASN A 46 -2.60 -5.00 8.19
CA ASN A 46 -1.56 -5.30 9.17
C ASN A 46 -0.47 -4.21 9.19
N ALA A 47 0.02 -3.79 8.02
CA ALA A 47 0.99 -2.71 7.90
C ALA A 47 0.44 -1.32 8.29
N ALA A 48 -0.88 -1.17 8.45
CA ALA A 48 -1.49 0.06 8.97
C ALA A 48 -1.67 0.04 10.50
N TRP A 49 -1.53 -1.13 11.15
CA TRP A 49 -1.67 -1.30 12.61
C TRP A 49 -0.37 -1.70 13.30
N ASP A 50 0.62 -2.21 12.56
CA ASP A 50 1.88 -2.76 13.05
C ASP A 50 3.03 -2.08 12.31
N ASP A 51 3.71 -1.16 13.01
CA ASP A 51 4.82 -0.38 12.47
C ASP A 51 6.05 -1.26 12.17
N GLU A 52 6.25 -2.35 12.94
CA GLU A 52 7.34 -3.29 12.69
C GLU A 52 7.11 -4.03 11.38
N TYR A 53 5.89 -4.48 11.15
CA TYR A 53 5.50 -5.08 9.88
C TYR A 53 5.51 -4.07 8.72
N LEU A 54 5.17 -2.81 8.97
CA LEU A 54 5.30 -1.74 7.97
C LEU A 54 6.76 -1.56 7.54
N LEU A 55 7.69 -1.46 8.51
CA LEU A 55 9.13 -1.33 8.23
C LEU A 55 9.66 -2.55 7.49
N GLN A 56 9.24 -3.75 7.86
CA GLN A 56 9.57 -4.98 7.15
C GLN A 56 9.11 -4.95 5.68
N VAL A 57 7.89 -4.50 5.41
CA VAL A 57 7.37 -4.40 4.03
C VAL A 57 8.09 -3.31 3.23
N LEU A 58 8.50 -2.21 3.86
CA LEU A 58 9.17 -1.09 3.19
C LEU A 58 10.65 -1.34 2.91
N PHE A 59 11.36 -1.94 3.88
CA PHE A 59 12.81 -2.10 3.84
C PHE A 59 13.27 -3.55 3.63
N ASN A 60 12.33 -4.50 3.55
CA ASN A 60 12.61 -5.93 3.36
C ASN A 60 13.64 -6.48 4.35
N SER A 61 13.63 -5.95 5.58
CA SER A 61 14.51 -6.33 6.69
C SER A 61 13.88 -7.37 7.60
#